data_AF-A0A7L4NP31-F1
#
_entry.id   AF-A0A7L4NP31-F1
#
_cell.length_a   1.000
_cell.length_b   1.000
_cell.length_c   1.000
_cell.angle_alpha   90.00
_cell.angle_beta   90.00
_cell.angle_gamma   90.00
#
_symmetry.space_group_name_H-M   'P 1'
#
loop_
_entity.id
_entity.type
_entity.pdbx_description
1 polymer ?
#
loop_
_entity_poly.entity_id
_entity_poly.type
_entity_poly.pdbx_seq_one_letter_code
_entity_poly.pdbx_strand_id
1 'polypeptide(L)' 'GGVPPAARALVRGLLCAREARLGRGGARDFRGLRFFAGLRWERLRQTPPPFGPATTPATATDPATDPDPADTSNFDLLDD' A
#
# COMPACT_ATOMS: atom_id res chain seq x y z
N GLY A 1 -16.64 -13.88 -9.71
CA GLY A 1 -16.08 -12.73 -10.46
C GLY A 1 -14.61 -12.96 -10.70
N GLY A 2 -14.10 -12.70 -11.91
CA GLY A 2 -12.70 -12.93 -12.27
C GLY A 2 -11.80 -11.71 -12.05
N VAL A 3 -10.49 -11.92 -12.01
CA VAL A 3 -9.50 -10.83 -11.92
C VAL A 3 -9.50 -10.02 -13.23
N PRO A 4 -9.66 -8.68 -13.20
CA PRO A 4 -9.64 -7.85 -14.40
C PRO A 4 -8.35 -8.00 -15.22
N PRO A 5 -8.40 -7.96 -16.57
CA PRO A 5 -7.21 -8.06 -17.41
C PRO A 5 -6.13 -7.02 -17.09
N ALA A 6 -6.53 -5.79 -16.77
CA ALA A 6 -5.60 -4.73 -16.39
C ALA A 6 -4.84 -5.03 -15.09
N ALA A 7 -5.49 -5.66 -14.12
CA ALA A 7 -4.85 -6.11 -12.88
C ALA A 7 -3.83 -7.22 -13.16
N ARG A 8 -4.21 -8.20 -14.00
CA ARG A 8 -3.31 -9.29 -14.40
C ARG A 8 -2.09 -8.77 -15.18
N ALA A 9 -2.29 -7.75 -16.03
CA ALA A 9 -1.21 -7.11 -16.78
C ALA A 9 -0.21 -6.40 -15.84
N LEU A 10 -0.70 -5.66 -14.84
CA LEU A 10 0.16 -5.03 -13.82
C LEU A 10 1.02 -6.07 -13.09
N VAL A 11 0.39 -7.14 -12.59
CA VAL A 11 1.10 -8.20 -11.84
C VAL A 11 2.19 -8.85 -12.71
N ARG A 12 1.90 -9.16 -13.98
CA ARG A 12 2.89 -9.73 -14.91
C ARG A 12 4.03 -8.77 -15.24
N GLY A 13 3.78 -7.46 -15.29
CA GLY A 13 4.81 -6.45 -15.50
C GLY A 13 5.71 -6.21 -14.29
N LEU A 14 5.29 -6.64 -13.10
CA LEU A 14 6.08 -6.57 -11.87
C LEU A 14 6.83 -7.89 -11.61
N LEU A 15 6.14 -9.02 -11.76
CA LEU A 15 6.65 -10.37 -11.54
C LEU A 15 7.24 -10.95 -12.83
N CYS A 16 8.33 -10.36 -13.30
CA CYS A 16 9.06 -10.79 -14.48
C CYS A 16 10.58 -10.60 -14.31
N ALA A 17 11.33 -10.98 -15.35
CA ALA A 17 12.75 -10.67 -15.48
C ALA A 17 13.01 -9.17 -15.27
N ARG A 18 14.12 -8.84 -14.63
CA ARG A 18 14.45 -7.48 -14.20
C ARG A 18 14.47 -6.49 -15.37
N GLU A 19 14.90 -6.95 -16.52
CA GLU A 19 15.11 -6.16 -17.73
C GLU A 19 13.78 -5.64 -18.30
N ALA A 20 12.70 -6.40 -18.11
CA ALA A 20 11.34 -6.06 -18.55
C ALA A 20 10.45 -5.53 -17.42
N ARG A 21 10.94 -5.50 -16.17
CA ARG A 21 10.15 -5.10 -15.00
C ARG A 21 9.78 -3.63 -15.07
N LEU A 22 8.50 -3.35 -14.81
CA LEU A 22 7.99 -1.98 -14.66
C LEU A 22 8.72 -1.25 -13.52
N GLY A 23 8.95 0.05 -13.68
CA GLY A 23 9.55 0.92 -12.66
C GLY A 23 10.94 1.44 -13.01
N ARG A 24 11.50 1.11 -14.19
CA ARG A 24 12.77 1.69 -14.66
C ARG A 24 12.64 3.20 -14.92
N GLY A 25 11.46 3.66 -15.34
CA GLY A 25 11.08 5.08 -15.44
C GLY A 25 10.45 5.64 -14.15
N GLY A 26 10.54 4.89 -13.04
CA GLY A 26 9.91 5.25 -11.76
C GLY A 26 8.39 5.28 -11.84
N ALA A 27 7.77 6.20 -11.11
CA ALA A 27 6.31 6.32 -11.02
C ALA A 27 5.61 6.54 -12.38
N ARG A 28 6.31 7.07 -13.39
CA ARG A 28 5.74 7.34 -14.72
C ARG A 28 5.29 6.06 -15.41
N ASP A 29 5.99 4.95 -15.20
CA ASP A 29 5.66 3.64 -15.77
C ASP A 29 4.30 3.11 -15.29
N PHE A 30 3.81 3.63 -14.15
CA PHE A 30 2.55 3.19 -13.53
C PHE A 30 1.39 4.14 -13.82
N ARG A 31 1.64 5.46 -13.86
CA ARG A 31 0.59 6.48 -13.93
C ARG A 31 -0.34 6.35 -15.15
N GLY A 32 0.18 5.81 -16.26
CA GLY A 32 -0.56 5.60 -17.51
C GLY A 32 -1.21 4.24 -17.67
N LEU A 33 -1.05 3.31 -16.71
CA LEU A 33 -1.61 1.96 -16.85
C LEU A 33 -3.13 1.99 -16.69
N ARG A 34 -3.84 1.19 -17.51
CA ARG A 34 -5.30 1.03 -17.41
C ARG A 34 -5.77 0.58 -16.03
N PHE A 35 -4.94 -0.11 -15.27
CA PHE A 35 -5.25 -0.49 -13.89
C PHE A 35 -5.50 0.73 -12.98
N PHE A 36 -4.80 1.83 -13.23
CA PHE A 36 -4.94 3.09 -12.48
C PHE A 36 -5.76 4.14 -13.24
N ALA A 37 -6.56 3.74 -14.25
CA ALA A 37 -7.38 4.67 -15.01
C ALA A 37 -8.36 5.42 -14.08
N GLY A 38 -8.40 6.75 -14.21
CA GLY A 38 -9.24 7.62 -13.36
C GLY A 38 -8.63 8.00 -12.01
N LEU A 39 -7.50 7.40 -11.61
CA LEU A 39 -6.81 7.78 -10.38
C LEU A 39 -6.15 9.17 -10.53
N ARG A 40 -6.50 10.10 -9.65
CA ARG A 40 -5.89 11.45 -9.62
C ARG A 40 -4.68 11.46 -8.70
N TRP A 41 -3.52 11.06 -9.23
CA TRP A 41 -2.26 10.95 -8.50
C TRP A 41 -1.90 12.18 -7.65
N GLU A 42 -2.10 13.40 -8.18
CA GLU A 42 -1.78 14.64 -7.47
C GLU A 42 -2.69 14.93 -6.27
N ARG A 43 -3.88 14.31 -6.22
CA ARG A 43 -4.87 14.47 -5.14
C ARG A 43 -5.07 13.20 -4.33
N LEU A 44 -4.22 12.18 -4.53
CA LEU A 44 -4.38 10.88 -3.89
C LEU A 44 -4.42 10.96 -2.36
N ARG A 45 -3.58 11.83 -1.78
CA ARG A 45 -3.53 12.06 -0.32
C ARG A 45 -4.71 12.89 0.22
N GLN A 46 -5.43 13.58 -0.65
CA GLN A 46 -6.61 14.37 -0.29
C GLN A 46 -7.91 13.56 -0.46
N THR A 47 -7.83 12.38 -1.08
CA THR A 47 -8.99 11.53 -1.28
C THR A 47 -9.22 10.71 -0.01
N PRO A 48 -10.47 10.64 0.52
CA PRO A 48 -10.74 9.81 1.68
C PRO A 48 -10.40 8.36 1.35
N PRO A 49 -9.68 7.63 2.23
CA PRO A 49 -9.33 6.26 1.98
C PRO A 49 -10.61 5.39 1.97
N PRO A 50 -10.66 4.32 1.16
CA PRO A 50 -11.83 3.44 1.09
C PRO A 50 -12.07 2.64 2.37
N PHE A 51 -11.05 2.56 3.24
CA PHE A 51 -11.11 1.93 4.55
C PHE A 51 -10.26 2.74 5.52
N GLY A 52 -10.80 3.04 6.69
CA GLY A 52 -10.09 3.73 7.77
C GLY A 52 -9.99 2.83 9.00
N PRO A 53 -8.98 3.04 9.87
CA PRO A 53 -8.86 2.25 11.09
C PRO A 53 -10.07 2.51 12.00
N ALA A 54 -10.58 1.44 12.62
CA ALA A 54 -11.56 1.56 13.68
C ALA A 54 -10.84 1.94 14.98
N THR A 55 -10.32 3.16 15.07
CA THR A 55 -9.74 3.66 16.31
C THR A 55 -10.85 4.08 17.26
N THR A 56 -10.93 3.43 18.42
CA THR A 56 -11.49 4.08 19.60
C THR A 56 -10.63 5.31 19.93
N PRO A 57 -11.23 6.43 20.34
CA PRO A 57 -10.46 7.62 20.67
C PRO A 57 -9.49 7.30 21.81
N ALA A 58 -8.24 7.76 21.70
CA ALA A 58 -7.17 7.62 22.69
C ALA A 58 -7.47 8.32 24.05
N THR A 59 -8.71 8.77 24.27
CA THR A 59 -9.20 9.30 25.54
C THR A 59 -9.84 8.23 26.43
N ALA A 60 -9.86 6.96 26.02
CA ALA A 60 -10.14 5.86 26.93
C ALA A 60 -8.88 5.57 27.77
N THR A 61 -8.65 6.40 28.79
CA THR A 61 -7.72 6.07 29.88
C THR A 61 -8.35 4.94 30.69
N ASP A 62 -8.19 3.71 30.22
CA ASP A 62 -8.40 2.53 31.04
C ASP A 62 -7.01 2.04 31.51
N PRO A 63 -6.67 2.10 32.80
CA PRO A 63 -5.30 1.90 33.29
C PRO A 63 -4.78 0.46 33.19
N ALA A 64 -5.54 -0.45 32.54
CA ALA A 64 -5.18 -1.85 32.36
C ALA A 64 -4.81 -2.24 30.91
N THR A 65 -4.84 -1.31 29.95
CA THR A 65 -4.38 -1.58 28.59
C THR A 65 -3.04 -0.90 28.38
N ASP A 66 -1.98 -1.71 28.32
CA ASP A 66 -0.65 -1.31 27.88
C ASP A 66 -0.76 -0.48 26.60
N PRO A 67 -0.38 0.81 26.59
CA PRO A 67 -0.30 1.57 25.35
C PRO A 67 1.03 1.19 24.72
N ASP A 68 1.11 -0.01 24.14
CA ASP A 68 2.12 -0.27 23.12
C ASP A 68 1.55 0.31 21.82
N PRO A 69 2.03 1.47 21.35
CA PRO A 69 1.53 2.09 20.14
C PRO A 69 2.05 1.29 18.94
N ALA A 70 1.41 0.16 18.65
CA ALA A 70 1.62 -0.64 17.46
C ALA A 70 3.11 -0.79 17.11
N ASP A 71 3.80 -1.64 17.86
CA ASP A 71 5.09 -2.17 17.43
C ASP A 71 4.90 -2.79 16.03
N THR A 72 5.33 -2.04 15.01
CA THR A 72 5.34 -2.45 13.60
C THR A 72 6.76 -2.72 13.14
N SER A 73 7.69 -2.83 14.09
CA SER A 73 9.05 -3.25 13.82
C SER A 73 9.04 -4.77 13.57
N ASN A 74 9.48 -5.17 12.37
CA ASN A 74 9.48 -6.57 11.91
C ASN A 74 10.92 -7.01 11.62
N PHE A 75 11.89 -6.52 12.40
CA PHE A 75 13.31 -6.86 12.25
C PHE A 75 14.04 -6.68 13.58
N ASP A 76 13.70 -7.49 14.57
CA ASP A 76 14.68 -7.80 15.60
C ASP A 76 15.75 -8.65 14.91
N LEU A 77 16.83 -8.00 14.48
CA LEU A 77 18.10 -8.68 14.28
C LEU A 77 18.48 -9.24 15.65
N LEU A 78 18.30 -10.55 15.85
CA LEU A 78 19.03 -11.24 16.90
C LEU A 78 20.49 -11.17 16.50
N ASP A 79 21.23 -10.23 17.07
CA ASP A 79 22.70 -10.27 17.03
C ASP A 79 23.14 -11.47 17.89
N ASP A 80 23.84 -12.43 17.27
CA ASP A 80 24.42 -13.63 17.90
C ASP A 80 25.50 -13.29 18.95
#